data_AF-A0A0M3ARA9-F1
#
_entry.id   AF-A0A0M3ARA9-F1
#
_cell.length_a   1.000
_cell.length_b   1.000
_cell.length_c   1.000
_cell.angle_alpha   90.00
_cell.angle_beta   90.00
_cell.angle_gamma   90.00
#
_symmetry.space_group_name_H-M   'P 1'
#
loop_
_entity.id
_entity.type
_entity.pdbx_description
1 polymer ?
#
loop_
_entity_poly.entity_id
_entity_poly.type
_entity_poly.pdbx_seq_one_letter_code
_entity_poly.pdbx_strand_id
1 'polypeptide(L)' 'MPARRPEGAMADRYRIGLATLNYLPRIVYYLHVRDDFTFPEIAFRLGTSVWEVEDHFAAALAHLDRAVHREGEG' A
#
# COMPACT_ATOMS: atom_id res chain seq x y z
N MET A 1 -11.95 -30.05 -0.74
CA MET A 1 -11.29 -28.78 -1.09
C MET A 1 -10.27 -28.48 -0.01
N PRO A 2 -8.96 -28.42 -0.29
CA PRO A 2 -8.00 -28.04 0.74
C PRO A 2 -8.30 -26.60 1.16
N ALA A 3 -8.59 -26.39 2.44
CA ALA A 3 -8.73 -25.06 3.02
C ALA A 3 -7.47 -24.26 2.65
N ARG A 4 -7.63 -23.12 1.96
CA ARG A 4 -6.51 -22.21 1.70
C ARG A 4 -5.83 -21.95 3.05
N ARG A 5 -4.53 -22.25 3.12
CA ARG A 5 -3.71 -21.96 4.30
C ARG A 5 -3.88 -20.46 4.63
N PRO A 6 -4.07 -20.06 5.90
CA PRO A 6 -4.37 -18.67 6.27
C PRO A 6 -3.37 -17.66 5.71
N GLU A 7 -2.11 -18.07 5.53
CA GLU A 7 -1.04 -17.30 4.87
C GLU A 7 -1.39 -16.90 3.43
N GLY A 8 -2.08 -17.77 2.68
CA GLY A 8 -2.53 -17.50 1.32
C GLY A 8 -3.67 -16.48 1.27
N ALA A 9 -4.57 -16.51 2.25
CA ALA A 9 -5.65 -15.53 2.35
C ALA A 9 -5.12 -14.13 2.67
N MET A 10 -4.13 -14.04 3.55
CA MET A 10 -3.43 -12.79 3.88
C MET A 10 -2.72 -12.18 2.66
N ALA A 11 -1.95 -13.01 1.93
CA ALA A 11 -1.24 -12.58 0.73
C ALA A 11 -2.20 -12.18 -0.40
N ASP A 12 -3.33 -12.89 -0.56
CA ASP A 12 -4.37 -12.54 -1.54
C ASP A 12 -5.03 -11.20 -1.19
N ARG A 13 -5.40 -10.97 0.09
CA ARG A 13 -5.97 -9.70 0.56
C ARG A 13 -5.01 -8.53 0.38
N TYR A 14 -3.74 -8.73 0.70
CA TYR A 14 -2.72 -7.72 0.49
C TYR A 14 -2.56 -7.36 -1.00
N ARG A 15 -2.56 -8.35 -1.90
CA ARG A 15 -2.53 -8.11 -3.35
C ARG A 15 -3.78 -7.36 -3.84
N ILE A 16 -4.96 -7.70 -3.32
CA ILE A 16 -6.21 -6.98 -3.63
C ILE A 16 -6.17 -5.54 -3.09
N GLY A 17 -5.64 -5.36 -1.88
CA GLY A 17 -5.43 -4.04 -1.27
C GLY A 17 -4.55 -3.15 -2.13
N LEU A 18 -3.43 -3.67 -2.64
CA LEU A 18 -2.56 -2.95 -3.58
C LEU A 18 -3.25 -2.64 -4.91
N ALA A 19 -4.07 -3.55 -5.44
CA ALA A 19 -4.77 -3.35 -6.71
C ALA A 19 -5.87 -2.28 -6.61
N THR A 20 -6.52 -2.17 -5.45
CA THR A 20 -7.62 -1.23 -5.18
C THR A 20 -7.16 0.12 -4.64
N LEU A 21 -5.85 0.30 -4.42
CA LEU A 21 -5.30 1.53 -3.88
C LEU A 21 -5.34 2.66 -4.91
N ASN A 22 -5.65 3.88 -4.43
CA ASN A 22 -5.61 5.09 -5.24
C ASN A 22 -4.24 5.30 -5.90
N TYR A 23 -4.24 5.88 -7.10
CA TYR A 23 -3.07 5.96 -7.97
C TYR A 23 -1.83 6.58 -7.30
N LEU A 24 -1.97 7.76 -6.68
CA LEU A 24 -0.85 8.47 -6.05
C LEU A 24 -0.28 7.72 -4.82
N PRO A 25 -1.09 7.33 -3.81
CA PRO A 25 -0.64 6.47 -2.72
C PRO A 25 0.05 5.19 -3.18
N ARG A 26 -0.48 4.55 -4.24
CA ARG A 26 0.09 3.32 -4.79
C ARG A 26 1.46 3.53 -5.41
N ILE A 27 1.66 4.63 -6.12
CA ILE A 27 2.96 4.96 -6.71
C ILE A 27 3.97 5.28 -5.61
N VAL A 28 3.61 6.12 -4.64
CA VAL A 28 4.49 6.45 -3.52
C VAL A 28 4.89 5.18 -2.77
N TYR A 29 3.94 4.28 -2.50
CA TYR A 29 4.21 2.99 -1.89
C TYR A 29 5.22 2.15 -2.69
N TYR A 30 5.04 2.03 -4.01
CA TYR A 30 5.96 1.24 -4.83
C TYR A 30 7.35 1.86 -4.94
N LEU A 31 7.43 3.17 -5.17
CA LEU A 31 8.72 3.87 -5.24
C LEU A 31 9.52 3.71 -3.95
N HIS A 32 8.84 3.74 -2.80
CA HIS A 32 9.51 3.56 -1.52
C HIS A 32 9.85 2.08 -1.24
N VAL A 33 8.86 1.17 -1.35
CA VAL A 33 9.01 -0.21 -0.87
C VAL A 33 9.68 -1.14 -1.88
N ARG A 34 9.57 -0.87 -3.19
CA ARG A 34 10.20 -1.70 -4.23
C ARG A 34 11.47 -1.09 -4.78
N ASP A 35 11.45 0.22 -5.02
CA ASP A 35 12.55 0.90 -5.69
C ASP A 35 13.51 1.60 -4.71
N ASP A 36 13.23 1.50 -3.40
CA ASP A 36 14.05 2.01 -2.28
C ASP A 36 14.31 3.53 -2.32
N PHE A 37 13.42 4.29 -2.97
CA PHE A 37 13.52 5.75 -2.97
C PHE A 37 13.14 6.34 -1.62
N THR A 38 13.89 7.35 -1.20
CA THR A 38 13.56 8.18 -0.05
C THR A 38 12.41 9.14 -0.37
N PHE A 39 11.69 9.61 0.64
CA PHE A 39 10.58 10.56 0.42
C PHE A 39 11.00 11.86 -0.29
N PRO A 40 12.18 12.46 -0.01
CA PRO A 40 12.67 13.59 -0.80
C PRO A 40 12.88 13.28 -2.29
N GLU A 41 13.39 12.10 -2.64
CA GLU A 41 13.57 11.70 -4.04
C GLU A 41 12.24 11.46 -4.75
N ILE A 42 11.26 10.88 -4.03
CA ILE A 42 9.90 10.70 -4.54
C ILE A 42 9.24 12.07 -4.75
N ALA A 43 9.35 12.98 -3.79
CA ALA A 43 8.80 14.33 -3.88
C ALA A 43 9.35 15.09 -5.10
N PHE A 44 10.68 15.00 -5.31
CA PHE A 44 11.34 15.56 -6.47
C PHE A 44 10.81 14.97 -7.79
N ARG A 45 10.64 13.64 -7.86
CA ARG A 45 10.13 12.94 -9.06
C ARG A 45 8.69 13.27 -9.39
N LEU A 46 7.86 13.45 -8.37
CA LEU A 46 6.43 13.74 -8.53
C LEU A 46 6.13 15.25 -8.64
N GLY A 47 7.12 16.11 -8.43
CA GLY A 47 6.93 17.56 -8.48
C GLY A 47 6.04 18.09 -7.36
N THR A 48 6.16 17.50 -6.17
CA THR A 48 5.29 17.75 -4.99
C THR A 48 6.16 17.95 -3.74
N SER A 49 5.55 18.27 -2.60
CA SER A 49 6.27 18.40 -1.33
C SER A 49 6.49 17.06 -0.63
N VAL A 50 7.50 16.99 0.24
CA VAL A 50 7.75 15.80 1.07
C VAL A 50 6.54 15.49 1.98
N TRP A 51 5.86 16.52 2.48
CA TRP A 51 4.64 16.38 3.27
C TRP A 51 3.50 15.70 2.51
N GLU A 52 3.31 16.04 1.23
CA GLU A 52 2.31 15.37 0.38
C GLU A 52 2.68 13.91 0.10
N VAL A 53 3.97 13.61 -0.05
CA VAL A 53 4.46 12.23 -0.17
C VAL A 53 4.17 11.43 1.10
N GLU A 54 4.44 12.00 2.27
CA GLU A 54 4.17 11.38 3.57
C GLU A 54 2.68 11.09 3.74
N ASP A 55 1.80 12.04 3.40
CA ASP A 55 0.35 11.86 3.46
C ASP A 55 -0.13 10.74 2.53
N HIS A 56 0.38 10.71 1.29
CA HIS A 56 0.09 9.64 0.35
C HIS A 56 0.61 8.28 0.82
N PHE A 57 1.77 8.23 1.46
CA PHE A 57 2.31 6.99 2.02
C PHE A 57 1.50 6.51 3.23
N ALA A 58 1.10 7.41 4.13
CA ALA A 58 0.22 7.09 5.26
C ALA A 58 -1.14 6.57 4.79
N ALA A 59 -1.73 7.19 3.76
CA ALA A 59 -2.96 6.73 3.14
C ALA A 59 -2.81 5.32 2.52
N ALA A 60 -1.65 5.03 1.91
CA ALA A 60 -1.34 3.69 1.39
C ALA A 60 -1.33 2.64 2.50
N LEU A 61 -0.62 2.91 3.61
CA LEU A 61 -0.54 2.01 4.75
C LEU A 61 -1.91 1.77 5.39
N ALA A 62 -2.69 2.83 5.63
CA ALA A 62 -4.02 2.72 6.22
C ALA A 62 -4.99 1.90 5.37
N HIS A 63 -4.92 2.02 4.04
CA HIS A 63 -5.74 1.21 3.14
C HIS A 63 -5.31 -0.25 3.13
N LEU A 64 -4.00 -0.52 3.09
CA LEU A 64 -3.47 -1.88 3.11
C LEU A 64 -3.78 -2.59 4.43
N ASP A 65 -3.64 -1.88 5.55
CA ASP A 65 -4.01 -2.38 6.87
C ASP A 65 -5.47 -2.80 6.93
N ARG A 66 -6.38 -1.93 6.46
CA ARG A 66 -7.82 -2.24 6.36
C ARG A 66 -8.08 -3.43 5.45
N ALA A 67 -7.42 -3.52 4.30
CA ALA A 67 -7.63 -4.61 3.34
C ALA A 67 -7.22 -5.97 3.94
N VAL A 68 -6.20 -5.97 4.76
CA VAL A 68 -5.62 -7.15 5.40
C VAL A 68 -6.45 -7.62 6.60
N HIS A 69 -6.92 -6.68 7.43
CA HIS A 69 -7.64 -6.96 8.68
C HIS A 69 -9.16 -7.06 8.55
N ARG A 70 -9.76 -6.83 7.37
CA ARG A 70 -11.23 -6.78 7.19
C ARG A 70 -12.00 -8.08 7.48
N GLU A 71 -11.35 -9.22 7.72
CA GLU A 71 -12.05 -10.46 8.11
C GLU A 71 -12.19 -10.61 9.64
N GLY A 72 -12.74 -9.59 10.28
CA GLY A 72 -13.22 -9.66 11.67
C GLY A 72 -14.72 -9.35 11.83
N GLU A 73 -15.39 -8.88 10.78
CA GLU A 73 -16.80 -8.48 10.79
C GLU A 73 -17.53 -9.15 9.62
N GLY A 74 -18.02 -10.37 9.84
CA GLY A 74 -18.82 -11.14 8.89
C GLY A 74 -19.54 -12.27 9.60
#